data_AF-A0A8F0FCL6-F1
#
_entry.id   AF-A0A8F0FCL6-F1
#
_cell.length_a   1.000
_cell.length_b   1.000
_cell.length_c   1.000
_cell.angle_alpha   90.00
_cell.angle_beta   90.00
_cell.angle_gamma   90.00
#
_symmetry.space_group_name_H-M   'P 1'
#
loop_
_entity.id
_entity.type
_entity.pdbx_description
1 polymer ?
#
loop_
_entity_poly.entity_id
_entity_poly.type
_entity_poly.pdbx_seq_one_letter_code
_entity_poly.pdbx_strand_id
1 'polypeptide(L)'
;MPFIIGTSIPEDKVLVQSVAHIYGIGLSQSKILCKKAGFGSDSRGSNVTFSKGKNLENLAEATPLPLGPDLRRFHNDKIRRLCIISAYRGSRHRKGLPVRGQRTHTNAKKRPLLKLNVN
;
A
#
# COMPACT_ATOMS: atom_id res chain seq x y z
N MET A 1 10.29 17.90 -8.93
CA MET A 1 9.48 16.90 -8.21
C MET A 1 9.17 15.68 -9.08
N PRO A 2 9.85 14.56 -8.88
CA PRO A 2 9.56 13.31 -9.58
C PRO A 2 8.24 12.70 -9.09
N PHE A 3 7.39 12.30 -10.03
CA PHE A 3 6.21 11.48 -9.79
C PHE A 3 6.53 10.03 -10.13
N ILE A 4 6.20 9.12 -9.22
CA ILE A 4 6.37 7.68 -9.43
C ILE A 4 5.07 6.99 -8.99
N ILE A 5 4.40 6.29 -9.91
CA ILE A 5 3.20 5.46 -9.64
C ILE A 5 2.09 6.27 -8.93
N GLY A 6 1.84 7.49 -9.41
CA GLY A 6 0.79 8.37 -8.85
C GLY A 6 1.07 8.93 -7.46
N THR A 7 2.30 8.80 -6.96
CA THR A 7 2.76 9.41 -5.70
C THR A 7 3.92 10.37 -5.95
N SER A 8 3.85 11.55 -5.35
CA SER A 8 4.93 12.52 -5.37
C SER A 8 6.03 12.09 -4.39
N ILE A 9 7.27 12.04 -4.88
CA ILE A 9 8.43 11.71 -4.04
C ILE A 9 9.09 13.01 -3.58
N PRO A 10 9.30 13.21 -2.26
CA PRO A 10 10.06 14.34 -1.76
C PRO A 10 11.53 14.24 -2.17
N GLU A 11 12.14 15.37 -2.53
CA GLU A 11 13.48 15.42 -3.11
C GLU A 11 14.58 15.13 -2.07
N ASP A 12 14.36 15.51 -0.81
CA ASP A 12 15.32 15.39 0.29
C ASP A 12 15.48 13.96 0.82
N LYS A 13 14.48 13.09 0.57
CA LYS A 13 14.45 11.73 1.12
C LYS A 13 15.21 10.73 0.25
N VAL A 14 15.70 9.69 0.91
CA VAL A 14 16.29 8.52 0.24
C VAL A 14 15.23 7.83 -0.61
N LEU A 15 15.55 7.56 -1.87
CA LEU A 15 14.66 6.99 -2.87
C LEU A 15 14.01 5.69 -2.40
N VAL A 16 14.79 4.80 -1.78
CA VAL A 16 14.32 3.52 -1.26
C VAL A 16 13.21 3.72 -0.21
N GLN A 17 13.36 4.69 0.68
CA GLN A 17 12.35 4.97 1.70
C GLN A 17 11.12 5.64 1.06
N SER A 18 11.34 6.55 0.11
CA SER A 18 10.28 7.22 -0.63
C SER A 18 9.41 6.24 -1.43
N VAL A 19 10.02 5.31 -2.16
CA VAL A 19 9.29 4.28 -2.93
C VAL A 19 8.57 3.30 -2.00
N ALA A 20 9.08 3.05 -0.79
CA ALA A 20 8.39 2.22 0.20
C ALA A 20 7.15 2.90 0.84
N HIS A 21 6.95 4.20 0.63
CA HIS A 21 5.69 4.86 1.01
C HIS A 21 4.54 4.56 0.04
N ILE A 22 4.84 4.03 -1.15
CA ILE A 22 3.85 3.62 -2.13
C ILE A 22 3.07 2.43 -1.57
N TYR A 23 1.75 2.54 -1.54
CA TYR A 23 0.90 1.49 -0.98
C TYR A 23 1.07 0.18 -1.77
N GLY A 24 1.48 -0.88 -1.07
CA GLY A 24 1.79 -2.19 -1.68
C GLY A 24 3.28 -2.48 -1.83
N ILE A 25 4.15 -1.45 -1.75
CA ILE A 25 5.61 -1.62 -1.81
C ILE A 25 6.19 -1.54 -0.39
N GLY A 26 6.85 -2.60 0.05
CA GLY A 26 7.62 -2.60 1.29
C GLY A 26 9.09 -2.19 1.08
N LEU A 27 9.83 -2.03 2.18
CA LEU A 27 11.27 -1.72 2.14
C LEU A 27 12.10 -2.74 1.35
N SER A 28 11.80 -4.03 1.48
CA SER A 28 12.50 -5.09 0.76
C SER A 28 12.30 -4.98 -0.76
N GLN A 29 11.05 -4.84 -1.18
CA GLN A 29 10.71 -4.70 -2.60
C GLN A 29 11.26 -3.40 -3.19
N SER A 30 11.18 -2.30 -2.44
CA SER A 30 11.76 -1.04 -2.87
C SER A 30 13.27 -1.15 -3.11
N LYS A 31 14.03 -1.78 -2.20
CA LYS A 31 15.48 -2.00 -2.41
C LYS A 31 15.75 -2.79 -3.70
N ILE A 32 14.97 -3.83 -3.97
CA ILE A 32 15.10 -4.66 -5.18
C ILE A 32 14.80 -3.84 -6.43
N LEU A 33 13.70 -3.08 -6.43
CA LEU A 33 13.30 -2.22 -7.56
C LEU A 33 14.34 -1.13 -7.83
N CYS A 34 14.80 -0.42 -6.80
CA CYS A 34 15.80 0.63 -6.93
C CYS A 34 17.12 0.06 -7.47
N LYS A 35 17.56 -1.11 -7.00
CA LYS A 35 18.75 -1.79 -7.51
C LYS A 35 18.59 -2.18 -8.98
N LYS A 36 17.43 -2.71 -9.39
CA LYS A 36 17.14 -3.05 -10.80
C LYS A 36 17.09 -1.84 -11.71
N ALA A 37 16.58 -0.71 -11.21
CA ALA A 37 16.56 0.56 -11.93
C ALA A 37 17.94 1.26 -11.97
N GLY A 38 18.97 0.70 -11.34
CA GLY A 38 20.33 1.24 -11.33
C GLY A 38 20.54 2.38 -10.33
N PHE A 39 19.71 2.47 -9.30
CA PHE A 39 19.87 3.42 -8.20
C PHE A 39 20.66 2.79 -7.03
N GLY A 40 21.61 3.55 -6.48
CA GLY A 40 22.34 3.19 -5.26
C GLY A 40 21.46 3.31 -4.01
N SER A 41 21.92 2.73 -2.89
CA SER A 41 21.20 2.78 -1.60
C SER A 41 20.98 4.19 -1.07
N ASP A 42 21.93 5.09 -1.34
CA ASP A 42 21.94 6.46 -0.83
C ASP A 42 21.41 7.48 -1.85
N SER A 43 20.82 6.99 -2.95
CA SER A 43 20.20 7.86 -3.95
C SER A 43 19.04 8.64 -3.34
N ARG A 44 18.99 9.95 -3.59
CA ARG A 44 17.91 10.84 -3.16
C ARG A 44 16.92 11.10 -4.29
N GLY A 45 15.73 11.56 -3.93
CA GLY A 45 14.70 11.98 -4.90
C GLY A 45 15.20 13.05 -5.88
N SER A 46 16.11 13.93 -5.45
CA SER A 46 16.77 14.93 -6.31
C SER A 46 17.53 14.33 -7.50
N ASN A 47 18.05 13.11 -7.36
CA ASN A 47 18.93 12.48 -8.35
C ASN A 47 18.14 11.68 -9.42
N VAL A 48 16.81 11.77 -9.40
CA VAL A 48 15.93 11.03 -10.31
C VAL A 48 15.78 11.81 -11.61
N THR A 49 16.47 11.36 -12.65
CA THR A 49 16.22 11.81 -14.03
C THR A 49 14.91 11.21 -14.55
N PHE A 50 14.21 11.93 -15.43
CA PHE A 50 12.95 11.48 -16.05
C PHE A 50 13.03 10.07 -16.64
N SER A 51 14.11 9.74 -17.37
CA SER A 51 14.32 8.42 -17.98
C SER A 51 14.40 7.29 -16.94
N LYS A 52 15.14 7.50 -15.85
CA LYS A 52 15.27 6.52 -14.77
C LYS A 52 13.99 6.40 -13.94
N GLY A 53 13.25 7.51 -13.77
CA GLY A 53 11.92 7.50 -13.16
C GLY A 53 10.95 6.60 -13.92
N LYS A 54 10.84 6.81 -15.25
CA LYS A 54 9.98 5.98 -16.11
C LYS A 54 10.40 4.52 -16.12
N ASN A 55 11.71 4.22 -16.09
CA ASN A 55 12.19 2.85 -15.95
C ASN A 55 11.73 2.20 -14.63
N LEU A 56 11.80 2.95 -13.52
CA LEU A 56 11.32 2.47 -12.22
C LEU A 56 9.82 2.20 -12.24
N GLU A 57 9.03 3.08 -12.87
CA GLU A 57 7.58 2.87 -13.06
C GLU A 57 7.29 1.59 -13.87
N ASN A 58 7.94 1.43 -15.02
CA ASN A 58 7.79 0.21 -15.84
C ASN A 58 8.17 -1.06 -15.06
N LEU A 59 9.24 -1.01 -14.27
CA LEU A 59 9.67 -2.14 -13.44
C LEU A 59 8.67 -2.46 -12.33
N ALA A 60 7.99 -1.45 -11.80
CA ALA A 60 6.95 -1.64 -10.79
C ALA A 60 5.65 -2.19 -11.41
N GLU A 61 5.24 -1.69 -12.57
CA GLU A 61 4.08 -2.21 -13.33
C GLU A 61 4.31 -3.64 -13.83
N ALA A 62 5.55 -3.99 -14.18
CA ALA A 62 5.91 -5.35 -14.56
C ALA A 62 5.80 -6.34 -13.38
N THR A 63 5.71 -5.87 -12.13
CA THR A 63 5.44 -6.79 -11.02
C THR A 63 3.98 -7.25 -11.06
N PRO A 64 3.69 -8.53 -10.79
CA PRO A 64 2.32 -9.07 -10.83
C PRO A 64 1.44 -8.57 -9.67
N LEU A 65 1.90 -7.59 -8.90
CA LEU A 65 1.24 -7.11 -7.70
C LEU A 65 0.43 -5.86 -8.04
N PRO A 66 -0.87 -5.80 -7.68
CA PRO A 66 -1.61 -4.54 -7.74
C PRO A 66 -1.01 -3.55 -6.74
N LEU A 67 -0.82 -2.30 -7.17
CA LEU A 67 -0.19 -1.24 -6.39
C LEU A 67 -1.16 -0.09 -6.15
N GLY A 68 -0.84 0.77 -5.18
CA GLY A 68 -1.50 2.05 -4.97
C GLY A 68 -3.04 1.94 -4.77
N PRO A 69 -3.85 2.65 -5.58
CA PRO A 69 -5.30 2.67 -5.43
C PRO A 69 -5.95 1.33 -5.74
N ASP A 70 -5.41 0.53 -6.66
CA ASP A 70 -5.99 -0.74 -7.07
C ASP A 70 -5.90 -1.78 -5.95
N LEU A 71 -4.78 -1.81 -5.23
CA LEU A 71 -4.65 -2.65 -4.04
C LEU A 71 -5.62 -2.24 -2.93
N ARG A 72 -5.92 -0.94 -2.79
CA ARG A 72 -6.93 -0.46 -1.83
C ARG A 72 -8.33 -0.92 -2.24
N ARG A 73 -8.68 -0.80 -3.52
CA ARG A 73 -9.96 -1.28 -4.08
C ARG A 73 -10.11 -2.78 -3.85
N PHE A 74 -9.11 -3.56 -4.23
CA PHE A 74 -9.08 -5.00 -4.04
C PHE A 74 -9.27 -5.43 -2.57
N HIS A 75 -8.63 -4.74 -1.62
CA HIS A 75 -8.82 -5.01 -0.20
C HIS A 75 -10.26 -4.68 0.27
N ASN A 76 -10.80 -3.54 -0.19
CA ASN A 76 -12.16 -3.13 0.13
C ASN A 76 -13.20 -4.10 -0.46
N ASP A 77 -13.01 -4.58 -1.69
CA ASP A 77 -13.86 -5.58 -2.32
C ASP A 77 -13.86 -6.89 -1.53
N LYS A 78 -12.69 -7.34 -1.05
CA LYS A 78 -12.59 -8.53 -0.20
C LYS A 78 -13.38 -8.39 1.09
N ILE A 79 -13.32 -7.23 1.74
CA ILE A 79 -14.10 -6.97 2.96
C ILE A 79 -15.59 -6.89 2.63
N ARG A 80 -15.97 -6.17 1.57
CA ARG A 80 -17.37 -6.07 1.12
C ARG A 80 -17.97 -7.45 0.85
N ARG A 81 -17.23 -8.33 0.16
CA ARG A 81 -17.63 -9.72 -0.08
C ARG A 81 -17.95 -10.46 1.22
N LEU A 82 -17.08 -10.33 2.25
CA LEU A 82 -17.30 -10.97 3.55
C LEU A 82 -18.56 -10.43 4.25
N CYS A 83 -18.86 -9.13 4.09
CA CYS A 83 -20.04 -8.50 4.64
C CYS A 83 -21.33 -8.93 3.92
N ILE A 84 -21.31 -9.05 2.59
CA ILE A 84 -22.47 -9.49 1.78
C ILE A 84 -22.87 -10.93 2.14
N ILE A 85 -21.89 -11.83 2.22
CA ILE A 85 -22.12 -13.25 2.60
C ILE A 85 -22.50 -13.39 4.08
N SER A 86 -22.44 -12.30 4.87
CA SER A 86 -22.73 -12.30 6.31
C SER A 86 -21.88 -13.30 7.12
N ALA A 87 -20.66 -13.60 6.66
CA ALA A 87 -19.71 -14.42 7.40
C ALA A 87 -19.37 -13.77 8.76
N TYR A 88 -18.97 -14.56 9.76
CA TYR A 88 -18.58 -14.05 11.09
C TYR A 88 -17.61 -12.86 10.98
N ARG A 89 -16.59 -13.00 10.12
CA ARG A 89 -15.62 -11.93 9.86
C ARG A 89 -16.29 -10.66 9.34
N GLY A 90 -17.21 -10.77 8.39
CA GLY A 90 -17.97 -9.64 7.84
C GLY A 90 -18.81 -8.93 8.90
N SER A 91 -19.52 -9.68 9.74
CA SER A 91 -20.29 -9.11 10.86
C SER A 91 -19.39 -8.33 11.84
N ARG A 92 -18.20 -8.85 12.15
CA ARG A 92 -17.20 -8.15 12.99
C ARG A 92 -16.65 -6.91 12.30
N HIS A 93 -16.40 -6.95 10.99
CA HIS A 93 -16.01 -5.78 10.20
C HIS A 93 -17.09 -4.68 10.23
N ARG A 94 -18.37 -5.05 10.06
CA ARG A 94 -19.53 -4.12 10.12
C ARG A 94 -19.69 -3.49 11.50
N LYS A 95 -19.47 -4.26 12.58
CA LYS A 95 -19.55 -3.77 13.96
C LYS A 95 -18.31 -3.01 14.45
N GLY A 96 -17.27 -2.88 13.62
CA GLY A 96 -16.01 -2.24 14.04
C GLY A 96 -15.25 -3.04 15.11
N LEU A 97 -15.45 -4.35 15.17
CA LEU A 97 -14.83 -5.22 16.18
C LEU A 97 -13.58 -5.94 15.63
N PRO A 98 -12.66 -6.36 16.53
CA PRO A 98 -11.53 -7.22 16.15
C PRO A 98 -12.03 -8.54 15.52
N VAL A 99 -11.36 -8.97 14.45
CA VAL A 99 -11.81 -10.05 13.55
C VAL A 99 -11.07 -11.36 13.78
N ARG A 100 -9.90 -11.33 14.45
CA ARG A 100 -9.04 -12.51 14.65
C ARG A 100 -9.18 -13.08 16.06
N GLY A 101 -10.40 -13.07 16.62
CA GLY A 101 -10.68 -13.64 17.94
C GLY A 101 -10.08 -12.89 19.13
N GLN A 102 -9.69 -11.62 18.97
CA GLN A 102 -9.15 -10.84 20.09
C GLN A 102 -10.23 -10.55 21.15
N ARG A 103 -9.82 -10.49 22.44
CA ARG A 103 -10.68 -10.13 23.58
C ARG A 103 -11.28 -8.73 23.40
N THR A 104 -12.60 -8.61 23.50
CA THR A 104 -13.31 -7.32 23.32
C THR A 104 -13.71 -6.61 24.59
N HIS A 105 -13.62 -7.26 25.76
CA HIS A 105 -14.06 -6.68 27.02
C HIS A 105 -13.24 -5.46 27.48
N THR A 106 -11.93 -5.43 27.19
CA THR A 106 -11.04 -4.36 27.68
C THR A 106 -10.35 -3.60 26.54
N ASN A 107 -9.51 -4.29 25.75
CA ASN A 107 -8.51 -3.65 24.89
C ASN A 107 -8.85 -3.67 23.39
N ALA A 108 -10.11 -3.42 23.01
CA ALA A 108 -10.57 -3.40 21.61
C ALA A 108 -10.59 -1.99 20.95
N LYS A 109 -9.82 -1.03 21.49
CA LYS A 109 -9.90 0.39 21.10
C LYS A 109 -9.31 0.75 19.73
N LYS A 110 -8.39 -0.05 19.20
CA LYS A 110 -7.63 0.28 17.96
C LYS A 110 -8.40 0.01 16.66
N ARG A 111 -9.62 -0.55 16.72
CA ARG A 111 -10.37 -0.97 15.54
C ARG A 111 -11.37 0.13 15.15
N PRO A 112 -11.17 0.88 14.06
CA PRO A 112 -12.15 1.83 13.58
C PRO A 112 -13.30 1.12 12.86
N LEU A 113 -14.49 1.73 12.89
CA LEU A 113 -15.62 1.33 12.07
C LEU A 113 -15.25 1.56 10.59
N LEU A 114 -15.44 0.53 9.76
CA LEU A 114 -15.26 0.67 8.32
C LEU A 114 -16.48 1.38 7.72
N LYS A 115 -16.26 2.57 7.16
CA LYS A 115 -17.25 3.29 6.34
C LYS A 115 -17.35 2.65 4.95
N LEU A 116 -17.85 1.43 4.89
CA LEU A 116 -18.23 0.81 3.62
C LEU A 116 -19.72 1.04 3.45
N ASN A 117 -20.11 1.74 2.38
CA ASN A 117 -21.51 1.86 1.97
C ASN A 117 -21.96 0.47 1.51
N VAL A 118 -22.42 -0.34 2.46
CA VAL A 118 -23.05 -1.63 2.20
C VAL A 118 -24.53 -1.39 2.47
N ASN A 119 -25.21 -0.84 1.47
CA ASN A 119 -26.67 -0.82 1.42
C ASN A 119 -27.16 -2.20 1.01
#